data_AF-A0A7U9SP39-F1
#
_entry.id   AF-A0A7U9SP39-F1
#
_cell.length_a   1.000
_cell.length_b   1.000
_cell.length_c   1.000
_cell.angle_alpha   90.00
_cell.angle_beta   90.00
_cell.angle_gamma   90.00
#
_symmetry.space_group_name_H-M   'P 1'
#
loop_
_entity.id
_entity.type
_entity.pdbx_description
1 polymer ?
#
loop_
_entity_poly.entity_id
_entity_poly.type
_entity_poly.pdbx_seq_one_letter_code
_entity_poly.pdbx_strand_id
1 'polypeptide(L)'
;MPDTNMERERHSPLVLVDTEDLTREEWLYWRRRGIGGSDVSAIIGISPFRTARDIYYDKVGIAAVEENEGNWVAMEMGHLLEDLVAKIFERKTGLKIYQVKKMFRHPLYPFMLADVDYFITMTDGTKAVLEIWC
;
A
#
# COMPACT_ATOMS: atom_id res chain seq x y z
N MET A 1 20.20 -22.45 -18.08
CA MET A 1 19.12 -21.45 -18.06
C MET A 1 19.75 -20.17 -18.60
N PRO A 2 19.28 -19.59 -19.72
CA PRO A 2 19.88 -18.35 -20.20
C PRO A 2 19.58 -17.23 -19.22
N ASP A 3 20.63 -16.56 -18.75
CA ASP A 3 20.58 -15.37 -17.91
C ASP A 3 19.75 -14.29 -18.61
N THR A 4 18.49 -14.20 -18.21
CA THR A 4 17.59 -13.15 -18.70
C THR A 4 17.84 -11.91 -17.85
N ASN A 5 19.03 -11.32 -18.01
CA ASN A 5 19.32 -9.98 -17.52
C ASN A 5 18.64 -8.97 -18.46
N MET A 6 17.30 -9.06 -18.55
CA MET A 6 16.50 -7.97 -19.08
C MET A 6 16.63 -6.85 -18.04
N GLU A 7 17.35 -5.79 -18.40
CA GLU A 7 17.25 -4.53 -17.66
C GLU A 7 15.77 -4.23 -17.47
N ARG A 8 15.28 -4.33 -16.23
CA ARG A 8 13.89 -4.04 -15.93
C ARG A 8 13.71 -2.55 -16.18
N GLU A 9 13.03 -2.22 -17.28
CA GLU A 9 12.70 -0.84 -17.62
C GLU A 9 11.96 -0.22 -16.42
N ARG A 10 12.53 0.86 -15.86
CA ARG A 10 11.93 1.54 -14.73
C ARG A 10 10.78 2.40 -15.23
N HIS A 11 9.56 1.97 -14.96
CA HIS A 11 8.37 2.75 -15.28
C HIS A 11 8.03 3.73 -14.16
N SER A 12 7.64 4.95 -14.53
CA SER A 12 7.03 5.90 -13.59
C SER A 12 5.57 5.52 -13.34
N PRO A 13 5.12 5.44 -12.07
CA PRO A 13 3.72 5.16 -11.78
C PRO A 13 2.81 6.30 -12.23
N LEU A 14 1.60 5.96 -12.66
CA LEU A 14 0.54 6.94 -12.90
C LEU A 14 -0.15 7.27 -11.58
N VAL A 15 -0.58 8.52 -11.41
CA VAL A 15 -1.48 8.90 -10.31
C VAL A 15 -2.89 8.44 -10.68
N LEU A 16 -3.50 7.61 -9.84
CA LEU A 16 -4.90 7.18 -10.00
C LEU A 16 -5.85 8.24 -9.44
N VAL A 17 -5.61 8.66 -8.19
CA VAL A 17 -6.43 9.64 -7.48
C VAL A 17 -5.59 10.31 -6.38
N ASP A 18 -5.92 11.55 -6.04
CA ASP A 18 -5.41 12.20 -4.84
C ASP A 18 -6.14 11.65 -3.60
N THR A 19 -5.44 11.43 -2.49
CA THR A 19 -5.99 10.82 -1.28
C THR A 19 -6.10 11.80 -0.10
N GLU A 20 -5.70 13.07 -0.27
CA GLU A 20 -5.67 14.04 0.83
C GLU A 20 -7.06 14.30 1.45
N ASP A 21 -8.08 14.45 0.60
CA ASP A 21 -9.44 14.80 1.04
C ASP A 21 -10.46 13.65 0.88
N LEU A 22 -10.00 12.42 0.61
CA LEU A 22 -10.91 11.29 0.43
C LEU A 22 -11.49 10.83 1.77
N THR A 23 -12.80 10.64 1.80
CA THR A 23 -13.43 9.85 2.86
C THR A 23 -12.98 8.40 2.77
N ARG A 24 -13.11 7.66 3.88
CA ARG A 24 -12.81 6.22 3.91
C ARG A 24 -13.58 5.43 2.85
N GLU A 25 -14.84 5.78 2.61
CA GLU A 25 -15.68 5.10 1.63
C GLU A 25 -15.21 5.35 0.20
N GLU A 26 -14.85 6.60 -0.14
CA GLU A 26 -14.29 6.95 -1.44
C GLU A 26 -12.93 6.28 -1.65
N TRP A 27 -12.09 6.26 -0.62
CA TRP A 27 -10.81 5.56 -0.66
C TRP A 27 -10.99 4.06 -0.92
N LEU A 28 -11.90 3.40 -0.21
CA LEU A 28 -12.23 1.98 -0.43
C LEU A 28 -12.77 1.74 -1.85
N TYR A 29 -13.59 2.66 -2.36
CA TYR A 29 -14.09 2.60 -3.73
C TYR A 29 -12.95 2.61 -4.77
N TRP A 30 -11.96 3.50 -4.61
CA TRP A 30 -10.79 3.53 -5.50
C TRP A 30 -9.89 2.29 -5.31
N ARG A 31 -9.66 1.87 -4.06
CA ARG A 31 -8.87 0.67 -3.74
C ARG A 31 -9.44 -0.60 -4.34
N ARG A 32 -10.76 -0.71 -4.49
CA ARG A 32 -11.42 -1.86 -5.13
C ARG A 32 -11.18 -1.96 -6.64
N ARG A 33 -10.71 -0.90 -7.30
CA ARG A 33 -10.45 -0.89 -8.75
C ARG A 33 -9.20 -1.67 -9.17
N GLY A 34 -8.45 -2.22 -8.22
CA GLY A 34 -7.28 -3.05 -8.49
C GLY A 34 -6.81 -3.80 -7.25
N ILE A 35 -5.60 -4.33 -7.33
CA ILE A 35 -4.93 -5.19 -6.35
C ILE A 35 -3.80 -4.38 -5.73
N GLY A 36 -3.88 -4.18 -4.41
CA GLY A 36 -2.83 -3.53 -3.63
C GLY A 36 -1.84 -4.51 -3.01
N GLY A 37 -0.75 -4.02 -2.42
CA GLY A 37 0.28 -4.85 -1.78
C GLY A 37 -0.27 -5.81 -0.72
N SER A 38 -1.19 -5.34 0.12
CA SER A 38 -1.85 -6.17 1.15
C SER A 38 -2.65 -7.34 0.56
N ASP A 39 -3.26 -7.14 -0.62
CA ASP A 39 -4.12 -8.14 -1.26
C ASP A 39 -3.29 -9.31 -1.80
N VAL A 40 -2.05 -9.05 -2.24
CA VAL A 40 -1.18 -10.06 -2.84
C VAL A 40 -0.91 -11.21 -1.88
N SER A 41 -0.69 -10.92 -0.59
CA SER A 41 -0.44 -11.95 0.43
C SER A 41 -1.60 -12.94 0.57
N ALA A 42 -2.84 -12.46 0.47
CA ALA A 42 -4.05 -13.27 0.50
C ALA A 42 -4.25 -14.05 -0.81
N ILE A 43 -3.98 -13.41 -1.95
CA ILE A 43 -4.10 -14.03 -3.28
C ILE A 43 -3.15 -15.22 -3.42
N ILE A 44 -1.91 -15.09 -2.95
CA ILE A 44 -0.91 -16.18 -3.02
C ILE A 44 -1.02 -17.18 -1.85
N GLY A 45 -1.98 -17.00 -0.94
CA GLY A 45 -2.30 -17.95 0.12
C GLY A 45 -1.35 -17.95 1.31
N ILE A 46 -0.60 -16.88 1.56
CA ILE A 46 0.30 -16.76 2.72
C ILE A 46 -0.27 -15.89 3.84
N SER A 47 -1.37 -15.17 3.60
CA SER A 47 -2.01 -14.35 4.62
C SER A 47 -2.77 -15.21 5.64
N PRO A 48 -2.56 -15.00 6.95
CA PRO A 48 -3.37 -15.64 7.98
C PRO A 48 -4.74 -14.97 8.17
N PHE A 49 -4.97 -13.80 7.53
CA PHE A 49 -6.14 -12.97 7.78
C PHE A 49 -7.21 -13.07 6.68
N ARG A 50 -6.80 -13.28 5.43
CA ARG A 50 -7.70 -13.28 4.27
C ARG A 50 -7.28 -14.31 3.24
N THR A 51 -8.26 -14.87 2.55
CA THR A 51 -8.07 -15.78 1.42
C THR A 51 -8.22 -15.05 0.09
N ALA A 52 -7.77 -15.68 -1.00
CA ALA A 52 -8.00 -15.19 -2.36
C ALA A 52 -9.51 -14.98 -2.67
N ARG A 53 -10.39 -15.81 -2.08
CA ARG A 53 -11.85 -15.68 -2.23
C ARG A 53 -12.37 -14.40 -1.59
N ASP A 54 -11.88 -14.07 -0.39
CA ASP A 54 -12.28 -12.86 0.33
C ASP A 54 -11.89 -11.60 -0.43
N ILE A 55 -10.67 -11.60 -1.01
CA ILE A 55 -10.23 -10.52 -1.90
C ILE A 55 -11.15 -10.43 -3.11
N TYR A 56 -11.45 -11.55 -3.79
CA TYR A 56 -12.34 -11.53 -4.94
C TYR A 56 -13.71 -10.91 -4.59
N TYR A 57 -14.36 -11.37 -3.52
CA TYR A 57 -15.68 -10.84 -3.10
C TYR A 57 -15.66 -9.35 -2.76
N ASP A 58 -14.60 -8.85 -2.12
CA ASP A 58 -14.44 -7.42 -1.86
C ASP A 58 -14.29 -6.62 -3.17
N LYS A 59 -13.46 -7.09 -4.10
CA LYS A 59 -13.21 -6.37 -5.37
C LYS A 59 -14.43 -6.33 -6.29
N VAL A 60 -15.28 -7.36 -6.29
CA VAL A 60 -16.52 -7.39 -7.09
C VAL A 60 -17.75 -6.84 -6.35
N GLY A 61 -17.60 -6.40 -5.09
CA GLY A 61 -18.69 -5.80 -4.31
C GLY A 61 -19.80 -6.76 -3.91
N ILE A 62 -19.53 -8.08 -3.87
CA ILE A 62 -20.53 -9.10 -3.48
C ILE A 62 -20.77 -9.08 -1.97
N ALA A 63 -19.71 -8.90 -1.19
CA ALA A 63 -19.79 -8.74 0.26
C ALA A 63 -18.68 -7.79 0.70
N ALA A 64 -19.01 -6.82 1.54
CA ALA A 64 -18.00 -6.19 2.36
C ALA A 64 -17.42 -7.31 3.24
N VAL A 65 -16.13 -7.58 3.12
CA VAL A 65 -15.49 -8.51 4.04
C VAL A 65 -15.58 -7.85 5.41
N GLU A 66 -16.29 -8.50 6.32
CA GLU A 66 -16.45 -8.01 7.69
C GLU A 66 -15.06 -7.72 8.26
N GLU A 67 -14.88 -6.50 8.76
CA GLU A 67 -13.72 -6.19 9.57
C GLU A 67 -13.78 -7.15 10.76
N ASN A 68 -12.77 -8.00 10.88
CA ASN A 68 -12.73 -9.00 11.93
C ASN A 68 -12.73 -8.25 13.27
N GLU A 69 -13.88 -8.22 13.95
CA GLU A 69 -14.07 -7.50 15.22
C GLU A 69 -13.07 -7.96 16.29
N GLY A 70 -12.41 -9.11 16.12
CA GLY A 70 -11.34 -9.53 17.03
C GLY A 70 -10.06 -8.69 16.96
N ASN A 71 -9.82 -7.91 15.90
CA ASN A 71 -8.54 -7.23 15.65
C ASN A 71 -8.63 -5.70 15.52
N TRP A 72 -9.78 -5.09 15.83
CA TRP A 72 -9.96 -3.64 15.65
C TRP A 72 -8.96 -2.82 16.49
N VAL A 73 -8.60 -3.28 17.69
CA VAL A 73 -7.64 -2.58 18.56
C VAL A 73 -6.27 -2.47 17.90
N ALA A 74 -5.78 -3.55 17.28
CA ALA A 74 -4.49 -3.51 16.61
C ALA A 74 -4.52 -2.61 15.37
N MET A 75 -5.62 -2.64 14.59
CA MET A 75 -5.79 -1.75 13.45
C MET A 75 -5.82 -0.28 13.86
N GLU A 76 -6.55 0.06 14.93
CA GLU A 76 -6.64 1.42 15.46
C GLU A 76 -5.30 1.90 16.02
N MET A 77 -4.62 1.06 16.80
CA MET A 77 -3.26 1.35 17.28
C MET A 77 -2.29 1.54 16.10
N GLY A 78 -2.45 0.76 15.04
CA GLY A 78 -1.67 0.90 13.82
C GLY A 78 -1.75 2.30 13.23
N HIS A 79 -2.97 2.79 12.98
CA HIS A 79 -3.21 4.13 12.45
C HIS A 79 -2.68 5.23 13.40
N LEU A 80 -2.91 5.09 14.71
CA LEU A 80 -2.48 6.10 15.68
C LEU A 80 -0.95 6.18 15.82
N LEU A 81 -0.26 5.04 15.67
CA LEU A 81 1.18 4.94 15.90
C LEU A 81 2.01 5.19 14.64
N GLU A 82 1.42 5.09 13.44
CA GLU A 82 2.14 5.23 12.16
C GLU A 82 2.98 6.51 12.11
N ASP A 83 2.37 7.68 12.34
CA ASP A 83 3.06 8.98 12.34
C ASP A 83 4.14 9.11 13.42
N LEU A 84 3.93 8.45 14.57
CA LEU A 84 4.91 8.43 15.65
C LEU A 84 6.13 7.59 15.25
N VAL A 85 5.90 6.40 14.69
CA VAL A 85 6.96 5.50 14.22
C VAL A 85 7.72 6.15 13.06
N ALA A 86 7.04 6.83 12.15
CA ALA A 86 7.64 7.61 11.07
C ALA A 86 8.63 8.67 11.62
N LYS A 87 8.20 9.46 12.62
CA LYS A 87 9.07 10.46 13.29
C LYS A 87 10.26 9.81 13.99
N ILE A 88 10.07 8.65 14.63
CA ILE A 88 11.18 7.91 15.28
C ILE A 88 12.17 7.40 14.23
N PHE A 89 11.69 6.88 13.10
CA PHE A 89 12.51 6.43 11.98
C PHE A 89 13.36 7.58 11.42
N GLU A 90 12.75 8.73 11.13
CA GLU A 90 13.46 9.92 10.65
C GLU A 90 14.53 10.38 11.65
N ARG A 91 14.20 10.45 12.95
CA ARG A 91 15.15 10.84 13.99
C ARG A 91 16.31 9.87 14.14
N LYS A 92 16.07 8.57 14.04
CA LYS A 92 17.11 7.53 14.21
C LYS A 92 18.03 7.42 13.01
N THR A 93 17.50 7.56 11.80
CA THR A 93 18.25 7.37 10.56
C THR A 93 18.84 8.67 10.01
N GLY A 94 18.26 9.82 10.38
CA GLY A 94 18.57 11.12 9.78
C GLY A 94 18.07 11.26 8.34
N LEU A 95 17.31 10.28 7.83
CA LEU A 95 16.77 10.31 6.47
C LEU A 95 15.45 11.08 6.44
N LYS A 96 15.37 12.05 5.53
CA LYS A 96 14.16 12.86 5.36
C LYS A 96 13.03 12.01 4.78
N ILE A 97 11.90 11.99 5.47
CA ILE A 97 10.69 11.31 5.01
C ILE A 97 9.60 12.32 4.65
N TYR A 98 8.68 11.93 3.76
CA TYR A 98 7.54 12.74 3.36
C TYR A 98 6.41 11.87 2.82
N GLN A 99 5.17 12.32 3.00
CA GLN A 99 4.00 11.65 2.43
C GLN A 99 3.70 12.22 1.05
N VAL A 100 3.22 11.36 0.15
CA VAL A 100 2.55 11.79 -1.08
C VAL A 100 1.16 11.18 -1.02
N LYS A 101 0.15 11.99 -0.68
CA LYS A 101 -1.24 11.56 -0.52
C LYS A 101 -1.88 11.25 -1.87
N LYS A 102 -1.43 10.18 -2.51
CA LYS A 102 -1.88 9.74 -3.84
C LYS A 102 -1.88 8.23 -3.90
N MET A 103 -2.93 7.69 -4.51
CA MET A 103 -2.93 6.29 -4.94
C MET A 103 -2.30 6.20 -6.32
N PHE A 104 -1.35 5.30 -6.47
CA PHE A 104 -0.61 5.06 -7.70
C PHE A 104 -1.15 3.84 -8.44
N ARG A 105 -0.95 3.83 -9.76
CA ARG A 105 -1.29 2.71 -10.65
C ARG A 105 -0.14 2.42 -11.61
N HIS A 106 0.16 1.14 -11.84
CA HIS A 106 1.20 0.75 -12.79
C HIS A 106 0.78 1.11 -14.24
N PRO A 107 1.66 1.71 -15.06
CA PRO A 107 1.29 2.19 -16.40
C PRO A 107 0.95 1.06 -17.38
N LEU A 108 1.61 -0.10 -17.27
CA LEU A 108 1.35 -1.26 -18.14
C LEU A 108 0.36 -2.27 -17.56
N TYR A 109 0.12 -2.23 -16.24
CA TYR A 109 -0.69 -3.21 -15.53
C TYR A 109 -1.71 -2.48 -14.67
N PRO A 110 -2.81 -1.97 -15.27
CA PRO A 110 -3.73 -1.07 -14.58
C PRO A 110 -4.40 -1.66 -13.33
N PHE A 111 -4.40 -2.99 -13.18
CA PHE A 111 -4.89 -3.66 -11.99
C PHE A 111 -3.93 -3.56 -10.79
N MET A 112 -2.65 -3.20 -10.99
CA MET A 112 -1.68 -3.04 -9.89
C MET A 112 -1.77 -1.63 -9.31
N LEU A 113 -2.17 -1.55 -8.04
CA LEU A 113 -2.30 -0.30 -7.30
C LEU A 113 -1.30 -0.26 -6.14
N ALA A 114 -0.88 0.94 -5.77
CA ALA A 114 -0.09 1.18 -4.56
C ALA A 114 -0.60 2.43 -3.85
N ASP A 115 -0.82 2.31 -2.55
CA ASP A 115 -1.00 3.43 -1.64
C ASP A 115 0.13 3.31 -0.63
N VAL A 116 0.92 4.37 -0.46
CA VAL A 116 2.24 4.30 0.15
C VAL A 116 2.28 5.21 1.36
N ASP A 117 2.69 4.67 2.51
CA ASP A 117 2.71 5.40 3.77
C ASP A 117 3.65 6.62 3.68
N TYR A 118 4.92 6.38 3.33
CA TYR A 118 5.96 7.39 3.27
C TYR A 118 6.96 7.16 2.13
N PHE A 119 7.54 8.25 1.64
CA PHE A 119 8.71 8.25 0.76
C PHE A 119 9.92 8.78 1.52
N ILE A 120 11.10 8.27 1.17
CA ILE A 120 12.39 8.69 1.72
C ILE A 120 13.17 9.41 0.63
N THR A 121 13.85 10.51 1.00
CA THR A 121 14.94 11.08 0.20
C THR A 121 16.27 10.51 0.70
N MET A 122 16.90 9.67 -0.12
CA MET A 122 18.21 9.09 0.19
C MET A 122 19.32 10.14 0.11
N THR A 123 20.48 9.83 0.69
CA THR A 123 21.64 10.74 0.72
C THR A 123 22.21 11.06 -0.67
N ASP A 124 22.00 10.16 -1.63
CA ASP A 124 22.37 10.34 -3.05
C ASP A 124 21.27 11.05 -3.87
N GLY A 125 20.19 11.50 -3.23
CA GLY A 125 19.04 12.16 -3.86
C GLY A 125 18.03 11.19 -4.49
N THR A 126 18.28 9.88 -4.46
CA THR A 126 17.29 8.90 -4.93
C THR A 126 16.11 8.78 -3.97
N LYS A 127 15.00 8.24 -4.48
CA LYS A 127 13.77 8.04 -3.69
C LYS A 127 13.62 6.57 -3.33
N ALA A 128 13.18 6.32 -2.10
CA ALA A 128 12.76 5.01 -1.65
C ALA A 128 11.36 5.07 -1.02
N VAL A 129 10.75 3.91 -0.87
CA VAL A 129 9.46 3.74 -0.18
C VAL A 129 9.73 3.27 1.24
N LEU A 130 8.94 3.79 2.18
CA LEU A 130 8.89 3.37 3.58
C LEU A 130 7.47 2.89 3.87
N GLU A 131 7.37 1.61 4.24
CA GLU A 131 6.14 0.98 4.73
C GLU A 131 6.27 0.83 6.25
N ILE A 132 5.23 1.21 6.99
CA ILE A 132 5.19 1.18 8.45
C ILE A 132 4.15 0.17 8.91
N TRP A 133 4.58 -0.75 9.78
CA TRP A 133 3.71 -1.73 10.44
C TRP A 133 3.83 -1.53 11.95
N CYS A 134 2.68 -1.36 12.60
CA CYS A 134 2.56 -1.09 14.03
C CYS A 134 1.71 -2.17 14.71
#